data_AF-B4R660-F1
#
_entry.id   AF-B4R660-F1
#
_cell.length_a   1.000
_cell.length_b   1.000
_cell.length_c   1.000
_cell.angle_alpha   90.00
_cell.angle_beta   90.00
_cell.angle_gamma   90.00
#
_symmetry.space_group_name_H-M   'P 1'
#
loop_
_entity.id
_entity.type
_entity.pdbx_description
1 polymer ?
#
loop_
_entity_poly.entity_id
_entity_poly.type
_entity_poly.pdbx_seq_one_letter_code
_entity_poly.pdbx_strand_id
1 'polypeptide(L)'
;MSTSGGGGCCDCGDDEAWKKDQYCELHLANRKNPLESKILTDAVLERVEICFGAILAFCVSYLEIEPNASLQCLDGNVEGGQVDGAQYCTVLYNDESHTFDQVIQTLTKIAKCRPKDAMEIVAAIDREGRAVVKCDTFEECNKLKVSIENQMILPTSLLSTARNNQSLRTSVLHVGAVACQQFALQLLGWFQEFLVRHYLFRKTFSELVQRKQETFCIRHILEYDVKLWKTARTCWHRLLISGMLMEYDNKMILAQEFSRRYATIVEDFISDDHDHAFSIVSLSVQLFTVPSIAHHLIAHEGIFDKLLHTFYHVAIEKFIRNKTLHFSKNIASLTFFKRANYILYDLRYLLSLKPDVLSNDLRNGFLEGCRALMRVLNVMQAWSR
;
A
#
# COMPACT_ATOMS: atom_id res chain seq x y z
N MET A 1 30.40 -3.72 11.77
CA MET A 1 28.97 -3.78 12.13
C MET A 1 28.35 -2.43 11.84
N SER A 2 27.71 -2.29 10.68
CA SER A 2 26.97 -1.10 10.28
C SER A 2 25.51 -1.48 10.03
N THR A 3 24.83 -1.98 11.05
CA THR A 3 23.38 -2.00 11.07
C THR A 3 22.94 -0.64 11.59
N SER A 4 22.70 0.31 10.69
CA SER A 4 21.96 1.51 11.04
C SER A 4 20.59 1.08 11.55
N GLY A 5 20.28 1.39 12.81
CA GLY A 5 18.98 1.16 13.43
C GLY A 5 17.89 2.07 12.86
N GLY A 6 17.65 1.98 11.55
CA GLY A 6 16.53 2.57 10.85
C GLY A 6 15.80 1.47 10.09
N GLY A 7 14.48 1.56 10.01
CA GLY A 7 13.61 0.60 9.30
C GLY A 7 13.79 0.59 7.77
N GLY A 8 15.03 0.61 7.28
CA GLY A 8 15.36 0.41 5.88
C GLY A 8 15.28 -1.08 5.49
N CYS A 9 14.90 -1.35 4.24
CA CYS A 9 14.94 -2.69 3.67
C CYS A 9 16.39 -3.11 3.36
N CYS A 10 16.66 -4.42 3.25
CA CYS A 10 17.99 -4.92 2.87
C CYS A 10 18.26 -4.54 1.41
N ASP A 11 19.25 -3.70 1.12
CA ASP A 11 19.67 -3.38 -0.26
C ASP A 11 20.57 -4.47 -0.87
N CYS A 12 20.40 -5.70 -0.42
CA CYS A 12 21.31 -6.81 -0.65
C CYS A 12 21.16 -7.32 -2.10
N GLY A 13 22.22 -7.23 -2.90
CA GLY A 13 22.21 -7.51 -4.33
C GLY A 13 22.04 -6.29 -5.23
N ASP A 14 22.00 -5.08 -4.66
CA ASP A 14 22.06 -3.82 -5.39
C ASP A 14 23.48 -3.26 -5.39
N ASP A 15 24.21 -3.42 -6.50
CA ASP A 15 25.60 -2.99 -6.62
C ASP A 15 25.81 -1.49 -6.37
N GLU A 16 24.75 -0.69 -6.47
CA GLU A 16 24.78 0.77 -6.36
C GLU A 16 24.52 1.25 -4.93
N ALA A 17 23.94 0.40 -4.08
CA ALA A 17 23.69 0.71 -2.67
C ALA A 17 24.91 0.46 -1.76
N TRP A 18 25.90 -0.31 -2.22
CA TRP A 18 27.05 -0.73 -1.40
C TRP A 18 28.37 -0.13 -1.88
N LYS A 19 29.13 0.46 -0.95
CA LYS A 19 30.53 0.86 -1.22
C LYS A 19 31.50 -0.34 -1.22
N LYS A 20 31.12 -1.45 -0.58
CA LYS A 20 31.84 -2.73 -0.52
C LYS A 20 30.88 -3.84 -0.05
N ASP A 21 31.09 -5.08 -0.52
CA ASP A 21 30.37 -6.30 -0.13
C ASP A 21 28.83 -6.21 -0.32
N GLN A 22 28.39 -6.42 -1.56
CA GLN A 22 27.01 -6.25 -2.09
C GLN A 22 25.90 -7.03 -1.38
N TYR A 23 26.24 -7.85 -0.39
CA TYR A 23 25.32 -8.77 0.26
C TYR A 23 25.59 -8.79 1.76
N CYS A 24 24.53 -8.83 2.56
CA CYS A 24 24.65 -9.15 3.97
C CYS A 24 25.00 -10.63 4.17
N GLU A 25 25.52 -10.98 5.35
CA GLU A 25 25.95 -12.34 5.70
C GLU A 25 24.84 -13.39 5.50
N LEU A 26 23.58 -13.02 5.75
CA LEU A 26 22.41 -13.88 5.54
C LEU A 26 22.18 -14.20 4.05
N HIS A 27 22.34 -13.23 3.16
CA HIS A 27 22.11 -13.41 1.73
C HIS A 27 23.32 -14.01 1.00
N LEU A 28 24.53 -13.83 1.52
CA LEU A 28 25.73 -14.54 1.07
C LEU A 28 25.60 -16.06 1.24
N ALA A 29 25.02 -16.51 2.36
CA ALA A 29 24.82 -17.93 2.62
C ALA A 29 23.89 -18.63 1.60
N ASN A 30 22.92 -17.89 1.06
CA ASN A 30 21.93 -18.40 0.09
C ASN A 30 22.42 -18.36 -1.37
N ARG A 31 23.60 -17.79 -1.65
CA ARG A 31 24.13 -17.62 -3.02
C ARG A 31 25.05 -18.74 -3.50
N LYS A 32 25.30 -19.79 -2.70
CA LYS A 32 26.05 -20.97 -3.15
C LYS A 32 25.36 -21.58 -4.37
N ASN A 33 25.92 -21.35 -5.56
CA ASN A 33 25.46 -21.75 -6.89
C ASN A 33 23.94 -22.01 -7.00
N PRO A 34 23.14 -20.95 -7.25
CA PRO A 34 21.69 -21.07 -7.27
C PRO A 34 21.16 -21.97 -8.42
N LEU A 35 21.99 -22.23 -9.44
CA LEU A 35 21.70 -23.11 -10.57
C LEU A 35 21.93 -24.61 -10.26
N GLU A 36 22.55 -24.95 -9.12
CA GLU A 36 22.88 -26.33 -8.73
C GLU A 36 22.00 -26.85 -7.58
N SER A 37 20.81 -26.26 -7.36
CA SER A 37 19.90 -26.79 -6.35
C SER A 37 19.32 -28.13 -6.81
N LYS A 38 19.89 -29.24 -6.33
CA LYS A 38 19.37 -30.60 -6.58
C LYS A 38 17.96 -30.82 -6.02
N ILE A 39 17.48 -29.93 -5.14
CA ILE A 39 16.17 -30.01 -4.51
C ILE A 39 15.08 -29.36 -5.38
N LEU A 40 15.42 -28.28 -6.10
CA LEU A 40 14.49 -27.52 -6.93
C LEU A 40 14.50 -28.02 -8.36
N THR A 41 13.86 -29.18 -8.55
CA THR A 41 13.60 -29.72 -9.88
C THR A 41 12.50 -28.94 -10.60
N ASP A 42 12.42 -29.07 -11.93
CA ASP A 42 11.37 -28.44 -12.74
C ASP A 42 9.96 -28.80 -12.24
N ALA A 43 9.75 -30.06 -11.83
CA ALA A 43 8.48 -30.51 -11.27
C ALA A 43 8.12 -29.82 -9.94
N VAL A 44 9.12 -29.43 -9.14
CA VAL A 44 8.88 -28.63 -7.92
C VAL A 44 8.53 -27.20 -8.29
N LEU A 45 9.23 -26.61 -9.27
CA LEU A 45 8.95 -25.25 -9.73
C LEU A 45 7.55 -25.12 -10.35
N GLU A 46 7.10 -26.12 -11.11
CA GLU A 46 5.74 -26.17 -11.65
C GLU A 46 4.68 -26.18 -10.53
N ARG A 47 4.89 -26.99 -9.48
CA ARG A 47 3.99 -27.02 -8.32
C ARG A 47 4.03 -25.72 -7.53
N VAL A 48 5.20 -25.11 -7.41
CA VAL A 48 5.38 -23.80 -6.76
C VAL A 48 4.61 -22.74 -7.51
N GLU A 49 4.68 -22.71 -8.83
CA GLU A 49 3.95 -21.76 -9.67
C GLU A 49 2.43 -21.88 -9.45
N ILE A 50 1.89 -23.11 -9.49
CA ILE A 50 0.47 -23.37 -9.23
C ILE A 50 0.08 -22.92 -7.82
N CYS A 51 0.88 -23.27 -6.81
CA CYS A 51 0.63 -22.93 -5.42
C CYS A 51 0.66 -21.42 -5.19
N PHE A 52 1.66 -20.72 -5.72
CA PHE A 52 1.79 -19.27 -5.62
C PHE A 52 0.63 -18.56 -6.31
N GLY A 53 0.27 -18.99 -7.53
CA GLY A 53 -0.89 -18.44 -8.24
C GLY A 53 -2.19 -18.58 -7.44
N ALA A 54 -2.42 -19.75 -6.85
CA ALA A 54 -3.60 -20.00 -6.01
C ALA A 54 -3.60 -19.13 -4.73
N ILE A 55 -2.46 -19.00 -4.06
CA ILE A 55 -2.33 -18.15 -2.86
C ILE A 55 -2.60 -16.69 -3.21
N LEU A 56 -2.00 -16.18 -4.28
CA LEU A 56 -2.16 -14.79 -4.70
C LEU A 56 -3.60 -14.48 -5.10
N ALA A 57 -4.22 -15.36 -5.89
CA ALA A 57 -5.63 -15.22 -6.27
C ALA A 57 -6.56 -15.24 -5.04
N PHE A 58 -6.30 -16.13 -4.09
CA PHE A 58 -7.05 -16.18 -2.83
C PHE A 58 -6.88 -14.89 -2.03
N CYS A 59 -5.65 -14.41 -1.85
CA CYS A 59 -5.38 -13.22 -1.03
C CYS A 59 -6.02 -11.95 -1.63
N VAL A 60 -5.93 -11.77 -2.95
CA VAL A 60 -6.61 -10.65 -3.65
C VAL A 60 -8.12 -10.72 -3.48
N SER A 61 -8.72 -11.92 -3.56
CA SER A 61 -10.17 -12.08 -3.48
C SER A 61 -10.76 -11.75 -2.09
N TYR A 62 -9.99 -11.90 -1.02
CA TYR A 62 -10.49 -11.80 0.35
C TYR A 62 -9.97 -10.60 1.15
N LEU A 63 -8.79 -10.05 0.86
CA LEU A 63 -8.17 -9.00 1.69
C LEU A 63 -8.74 -7.58 1.50
N GLU A 64 -9.86 -7.45 0.79
CA GLU A 64 -10.54 -6.17 0.59
C GLU A 64 -11.39 -5.78 1.82
N ILE A 65 -11.50 -4.48 2.11
CA ILE A 65 -12.37 -4.00 3.20
C ILE A 65 -13.84 -4.38 2.94
N GLU A 66 -14.27 -4.31 1.68
CA GLU A 66 -15.54 -4.85 1.18
C GLU A 66 -15.21 -5.97 0.19
N PRO A 67 -15.17 -7.24 0.62
CA PRO A 67 -14.77 -8.33 -0.24
C PRO A 67 -15.74 -8.47 -1.43
N ASN A 68 -15.21 -8.35 -2.64
CA ASN A 68 -15.88 -8.70 -3.89
C ASN A 68 -16.23 -10.20 -3.95
N ALA A 69 -15.54 -11.04 -3.17
CA ALA A 69 -15.82 -12.45 -3.05
C ALA A 69 -17.20 -12.68 -2.43
N SER A 70 -18.14 -13.05 -3.28
CA SER A 70 -19.39 -13.70 -2.89
C SER A 70 -19.09 -14.84 -1.92
N LEU A 71 -19.73 -14.82 -0.75
CA LEU A 71 -19.68 -15.92 0.23
C LEU A 71 -20.25 -17.24 -0.32
N GLN A 72 -20.78 -17.26 -1.56
CA GLN A 72 -21.25 -18.46 -2.26
C GLN A 72 -20.20 -19.57 -2.31
N CYS A 73 -18.90 -19.25 -2.28
CA CYS A 73 -17.83 -20.24 -2.21
C CYS A 73 -17.78 -21.01 -0.87
N LEU A 74 -18.32 -20.40 0.20
CA LEU A 74 -18.44 -20.98 1.54
C LEU A 74 -19.84 -21.56 1.80
N ASP A 75 -20.83 -21.23 0.97
CA ASP A 75 -22.20 -21.77 1.03
C ASP A 75 -22.28 -23.26 0.62
N GLY A 76 -21.23 -23.80 0.00
CA GLY A 76 -21.19 -25.16 -0.54
C GLY A 76 -21.23 -26.33 0.45
N ASN A 77 -21.37 -26.09 1.77
CA ASN A 77 -21.37 -27.13 2.80
C ASN A 77 -22.43 -26.94 3.90
N VAL A 78 -23.52 -26.19 3.65
CA VAL A 78 -24.65 -26.10 4.60
C VAL A 78 -25.90 -26.79 4.07
N GLU A 79 -25.74 -27.95 3.43
CA GLU A 79 -26.83 -28.93 3.36
C GLU A 79 -26.98 -29.59 4.74
N GLY A 80 -27.86 -29.03 5.58
CA GLY A 80 -28.46 -29.79 6.70
C GLY A 80 -28.27 -29.26 8.12
N GLY A 81 -27.78 -28.03 8.33
CA GLY A 81 -27.73 -27.45 9.68
C GLY A 81 -28.17 -25.99 9.67
N GLN A 82 -29.37 -25.71 10.20
CA GLN A 82 -29.65 -24.37 10.73
C GLN A 82 -28.61 -24.08 11.82
N VAL A 83 -27.53 -23.36 11.48
CA VAL A 83 -26.62 -22.84 12.49
C VAL A 83 -27.32 -21.62 13.09
N ASP A 84 -28.20 -21.90 14.05
CA ASP A 84 -28.82 -20.89 14.88
C ASP A 84 -27.70 -20.21 15.72
N GLY A 85 -27.62 -18.88 15.63
CA GLY A 85 -26.71 -18.05 16.44
C GLY A 85 -25.45 -17.52 15.72
N ALA A 86 -25.30 -16.18 15.72
CA ALA A 86 -24.10 -15.39 15.44
C ALA A 86 -23.24 -15.73 14.19
N GLN A 87 -23.78 -15.51 12.99
CA GLN A 87 -23.06 -15.71 11.72
C GLN A 87 -22.38 -14.45 11.17
N TYR A 88 -22.58 -13.28 11.79
CA TYR A 88 -22.06 -12.01 11.31
C TYR A 88 -21.24 -11.30 12.38
N CYS A 89 -20.35 -10.43 11.92
CA CYS A 89 -19.46 -9.62 12.72
C CYS A 89 -19.63 -8.15 12.34
N THR A 90 -19.81 -7.27 13.33
CA THR A 90 -19.60 -5.83 13.13
C THR A 90 -18.11 -5.55 13.28
N VAL A 91 -17.49 -5.03 12.22
CA VAL A 91 -16.07 -4.69 12.16
C VAL A 91 -15.92 -3.18 12.15
N LEU A 92 -15.02 -2.68 12.99
CA LEU A 92 -14.65 -1.27 13.10
C LEU A 92 -13.24 -1.07 12.52
N TYR A 93 -13.06 -0.05 11.70
CA TYR A 93 -11.79 0.26 11.04
C TYR A 93 -11.15 1.50 11.65
N ASN A 94 -9.81 1.55 11.58
CA ASN A 94 -9.10 2.78 11.89
C ASN A 94 -9.36 3.80 10.76
N ASP A 95 -9.63 5.05 11.13
CA ASP A 95 -9.82 6.17 10.20
C ASP A 95 -8.81 7.30 10.41
N GLU A 96 -7.80 7.08 11.26
CA GLU A 96 -6.72 8.01 11.64
C GLU A 96 -7.21 9.41 12.06
N SER A 97 -8.52 9.55 12.34
CA SER A 97 -9.20 10.84 12.50
C SER A 97 -9.80 11.01 13.89
N HIS A 98 -10.36 9.94 14.43
CA HIS A 98 -10.92 9.91 15.78
C HIS A 98 -9.86 9.51 16.81
N THR A 99 -9.96 10.10 18.01
CA THR A 99 -9.05 9.74 19.11
C THR A 99 -9.44 8.43 19.77
N PHE A 100 -8.48 7.78 20.43
CA PHE A 100 -8.74 6.57 21.21
C PHE A 100 -9.86 6.76 22.24
N ASP A 101 -9.89 7.89 22.93
CA ASP A 101 -10.94 8.21 23.91
C ASP A 101 -12.32 8.31 23.26
N GLN A 102 -12.42 8.91 22.06
CA GLN A 102 -13.68 8.98 21.31
C GLN A 102 -14.19 7.57 20.96
N VAL A 103 -13.31 6.71 20.46
CA VAL A 103 -13.66 5.32 20.11
C VAL A 103 -14.05 4.51 21.34
N ILE A 104 -13.31 4.62 22.45
CA ILE A 104 -13.64 3.94 23.71
C ILE A 104 -15.03 4.36 24.21
N GLN A 105 -15.37 5.65 24.13
CA GLN A 105 -16.69 6.14 24.53
C GLN A 105 -17.81 5.57 23.65
N THR A 106 -17.59 5.47 22.33
CA THR A 106 -18.55 4.85 21.40
C THR A 106 -18.75 3.36 21.73
N LEU A 107 -17.66 2.61 21.93
CA LEU A 107 -17.73 1.18 22.25
C LEU A 107 -18.41 0.91 23.60
N THR A 108 -18.13 1.72 24.62
CA THR A 108 -18.75 1.56 25.95
C THR A 108 -20.22 1.96 25.96
N LYS A 109 -20.60 3.03 25.27
CA LYS A 109 -21.99 3.54 25.27
C LYS A 109 -22.92 2.78 24.32
N ILE A 110 -22.46 2.47 23.10
CA ILE A 110 -23.30 1.87 22.06
C ILE A 110 -23.19 0.35 22.07
N ALA A 111 -21.96 -0.15 21.93
CA ALA A 111 -21.71 -1.59 21.88
C ALA A 111 -21.83 -2.26 23.26
N LYS A 112 -22.01 -1.46 24.33
CA LYS A 112 -22.15 -1.89 25.73
C LYS A 112 -20.96 -2.75 26.18
N CYS A 113 -19.78 -2.52 25.60
CA CYS A 113 -18.55 -3.20 25.97
C CYS A 113 -18.07 -2.73 27.35
N ARG A 114 -17.41 -3.61 28.11
CA ARG A 114 -16.74 -3.18 29.34
C ARG A 114 -15.60 -2.22 28.95
N PRO A 115 -15.27 -1.20 29.77
CA PRO A 115 -14.20 -0.25 29.46
C PRO A 115 -12.86 -0.91 29.15
N LYS A 116 -12.53 -2.00 29.86
CA LYS A 116 -11.31 -2.80 29.60
C LYS A 116 -11.32 -3.42 28.20
N ASP A 117 -12.42 -4.07 27.81
CA ASP A 117 -12.54 -4.70 26.49
C ASP A 117 -12.51 -3.63 25.39
N ALA A 118 -13.12 -2.47 25.61
CA ALA A 118 -13.06 -1.35 24.67
C ALA A 118 -11.63 -0.84 24.46
N MET A 119 -10.81 -0.76 25.52
CA MET A 119 -9.39 -0.41 25.38
C MET A 119 -8.61 -1.47 24.58
N GLU A 120 -8.87 -2.76 24.80
CA GLU A 120 -8.23 -3.85 24.05
C GLU A 120 -8.62 -3.81 22.56
N ILE A 121 -9.90 -3.54 22.25
CA ILE A 121 -10.39 -3.37 20.88
C ILE A 121 -9.72 -2.17 20.21
N VAL A 122 -9.61 -1.02 20.87
CA VAL A 122 -8.96 0.17 20.30
C VAL A 122 -7.47 -0.06 20.07
N ALA A 123 -6.78 -0.74 20.99
CA ALA A 123 -5.38 -1.12 20.78
C ALA A 123 -5.21 -2.09 19.59
N ALA A 124 -6.16 -3.00 19.37
CA ALA A 124 -6.18 -3.87 18.20
C ALA A 124 -6.44 -3.08 16.91
N ILE A 125 -7.38 -2.11 16.91
CA ILE A 125 -7.66 -1.25 15.76
C ILE A 125 -6.44 -0.42 15.37
N ASP A 126 -5.73 0.18 16.33
CA ASP A 126 -4.52 0.95 16.05
C ASP A 126 -3.41 0.06 15.47
N ARG A 127 -3.19 -1.12 16.06
CA ARG A 127 -2.15 -2.04 15.62
C ARG A 127 -2.46 -2.66 14.26
N GLU A 128 -3.68 -3.14 14.08
CA GLU A 128 -4.07 -3.98 12.94
C GLU A 128 -4.80 -3.19 11.84
N GLY A 129 -5.30 -1.99 12.14
CA GLY A 129 -6.14 -1.17 11.26
C GLY A 129 -7.63 -1.49 11.34
N ARG A 130 -8.03 -2.53 12.09
CA ARG A 130 -9.44 -2.91 12.33
C ARG A 130 -9.58 -3.88 13.50
N ALA A 131 -10.79 -4.04 14.01
CA ALA A 131 -11.15 -5.10 14.94
C ALA A 131 -12.61 -5.52 14.82
N VAL A 132 -12.90 -6.78 15.17
CA VAL A 132 -14.27 -7.27 15.37
C VAL A 132 -14.78 -6.75 16.71
N VAL A 133 -15.91 -6.05 16.69
CA VAL A 133 -16.52 -5.45 17.89
C VAL A 133 -17.60 -6.35 18.48
N LYS A 134 -18.40 -7.00 17.62
CA LYS A 134 -19.52 -7.86 18.04
C LYS A 134 -19.73 -8.97 17.02
N CYS A 135 -20.02 -10.18 17.49
CA CYS A 135 -20.53 -11.28 16.67
C CYS A 135 -21.98 -11.55 17.03
N ASP A 136 -22.88 -11.53 16.05
CA ASP A 136 -24.32 -11.71 16.25
C ASP A 136 -25.02 -12.05 14.92
N THR A 137 -26.35 -12.08 14.93
CA THR A 137 -27.17 -12.12 13.71
C THR A 137 -26.90 -10.88 12.84
N PHE A 138 -27.19 -10.99 11.54
CA PHE A 138 -27.06 -9.84 10.62
C PHE A 138 -27.84 -8.62 11.11
N GLU A 139 -29.07 -8.84 11.61
CA GLU A 139 -29.92 -7.77 12.10
C GLU A 139 -29.28 -7.01 13.25
N GLU A 140 -28.76 -7.72 14.26
CA GLU A 140 -28.11 -7.10 15.42
C GLU A 140 -26.77 -6.44 15.07
N CYS A 141 -25.96 -7.06 14.20
CA CYS A 141 -24.72 -6.47 13.71
C CYS A 141 -24.97 -5.20 12.88
N ASN A 142 -26.00 -5.20 12.04
CA ASN A 142 -26.37 -4.05 11.22
C ASN A 142 -26.99 -2.93 12.07
N LYS A 143 -27.80 -3.24 13.08
CA LYS A 143 -28.26 -2.27 14.08
C LYS A 143 -27.09 -1.59 14.80
N LEU A 144 -26.09 -2.35 15.22
CA LEU A 144 -24.88 -1.80 15.84
C LEU A 144 -24.10 -0.90 14.87
N LYS A 145 -23.89 -1.34 13.63
CA LYS A 145 -23.25 -0.55 12.55
C LYS A 145 -23.93 0.81 12.41
N VAL A 146 -25.25 0.81 12.17
CA VAL A 146 -26.05 2.02 12.00
C VAL A 146 -26.02 2.91 13.23
N SER A 147 -26.01 2.33 14.44
CA SER A 147 -25.92 3.09 15.69
C SER A 147 -24.57 3.81 15.86
N ILE A 148 -23.47 3.16 15.45
CA ILE A 148 -22.13 3.77 15.43
C ILE A 148 -22.06 4.87 14.37
N GLU A 149 -22.56 4.60 13.16
CA GLU A 149 -22.51 5.55 12.05
C GLU A 149 -23.39 6.79 12.26
N ASN A 150 -24.48 6.65 13.01
CA ASN A 150 -25.34 7.79 13.39
C ASN A 150 -24.76 8.66 14.50
N GLN A 151 -23.67 8.25 15.17
CA GLN A 151 -22.98 9.15 16.06
C GLN A 151 -22.23 10.19 15.25
N MET A 152 -22.73 11.43 15.25
CA MET A 152 -21.93 12.57 14.84
C MET A 152 -20.84 12.78 15.90
N ILE A 153 -19.69 12.17 15.68
CA ILE A 153 -18.49 12.43 16.47
C ILE A 153 -17.71 13.47 15.70
N LEU A 154 -17.50 14.64 16.28
CA LEU A 154 -16.64 15.62 15.64
C LEU A 154 -15.21 15.04 15.62
N PRO A 155 -14.63 14.76 14.44
CA PRO A 155 -13.28 14.21 14.37
C PRO A 155 -12.30 15.22 14.99
N THR A 156 -11.38 14.73 15.81
CA THR A 156 -10.37 15.60 16.43
C THR A 156 -9.29 15.97 15.40
N SER A 157 -9.05 15.08 14.43
CA SER A 157 -8.20 15.34 13.27
C SER A 157 -8.98 16.04 12.16
N LEU A 158 -8.43 17.14 11.67
CA LEU A 158 -9.01 18.00 10.64
C LEU A 158 -8.80 17.45 9.20
N LEU A 159 -8.58 16.13 9.09
CA LEU A 159 -8.38 15.36 7.85
C LEU A 159 -9.66 15.22 7.00
N SER A 160 -10.83 15.56 7.55
CA SER A 160 -12.11 15.44 6.85
C SER A 160 -12.18 16.41 5.66
N THR A 161 -12.04 15.88 4.45
CA THR A 161 -12.66 16.50 3.26
C THR A 161 -14.15 16.67 3.56
N ALA A 162 -14.62 17.92 3.49
CA ALA A 162 -15.99 18.30 3.81
C ALA A 162 -17.00 17.58 2.90
N ARG A 163 -17.41 16.37 3.32
CA ARG A 163 -18.71 15.72 3.09
C ARG A 163 -18.84 14.26 3.59
N ASN A 164 -17.77 13.52 3.91
CA ASN A 164 -17.88 12.05 4.07
C ASN A 164 -17.48 11.38 5.42
N ASN A 165 -16.74 12.00 6.35
CA ASN A 165 -16.25 11.32 7.57
C ASN A 165 -16.69 12.03 8.88
N GLN A 166 -17.97 11.98 9.21
CA GLN A 166 -18.48 12.42 10.53
C GLN A 166 -18.73 11.26 11.50
N SER A 167 -18.45 10.04 11.04
CA SER A 167 -18.73 8.81 11.76
C SER A 167 -17.62 7.82 11.55
N LEU A 168 -17.40 6.97 12.56
CA LEU A 168 -16.44 5.88 12.48
C LEU A 168 -16.81 4.91 11.35
N ARG A 169 -15.81 4.45 10.60
CA ARG A 169 -16.02 3.51 9.49
C ARG A 169 -16.31 2.10 10.01
N THR A 170 -17.45 1.54 9.63
CA THR A 170 -17.88 0.19 10.04
C THR A 170 -18.38 -0.67 8.89
N SER A 171 -18.26 -1.99 9.02
CA SER A 171 -18.85 -2.96 8.10
C SER A 171 -19.49 -4.12 8.86
N VAL A 172 -20.39 -4.84 8.19
CA VAL A 172 -20.93 -6.11 8.68
C VAL A 172 -20.46 -7.20 7.74
N LEU A 173 -19.69 -8.15 8.27
CA LEU A 173 -19.10 -9.25 7.50
C LEU A 173 -19.59 -10.58 8.05
N HIS A 174 -19.71 -11.60 7.20
CA HIS A 174 -19.94 -12.96 7.68
C HIS A 174 -18.69 -13.49 8.39
N VAL A 175 -18.86 -14.30 9.44
CA VAL A 175 -17.75 -14.90 10.22
C VAL A 175 -16.79 -15.65 9.30
N GLY A 176 -17.31 -16.35 8.28
CA GLY A 176 -16.50 -17.02 7.26
C GLY A 176 -15.60 -16.06 6.45
N ALA A 177 -16.09 -14.87 6.09
CA ALA A 177 -15.25 -13.87 5.40
C ALA A 177 -14.12 -13.37 6.31
N VAL A 178 -14.41 -13.11 7.59
CA VAL A 178 -13.40 -12.69 8.56
C VAL A 178 -12.34 -13.78 8.76
N ALA A 179 -12.76 -15.04 8.82
CA ALA A 179 -11.85 -16.19 8.89
C ALA A 179 -10.97 -16.31 7.64
N CYS A 180 -11.55 -16.18 6.43
CA CYS A 180 -10.79 -16.19 5.18
C CYS A 180 -9.79 -15.03 5.10
N GLN A 181 -10.18 -13.84 5.57
CA GLN A 181 -9.27 -12.70 5.66
C GLN A 181 -8.09 -12.98 6.59
N GLN A 182 -8.37 -13.53 7.78
CA GLN A 182 -7.31 -13.89 8.71
C GLN A 182 -6.38 -14.96 8.12
N PHE A 183 -6.95 -15.96 7.45
CA PHE A 183 -6.18 -16.99 6.77
C PHE A 183 -5.32 -16.42 5.64
N ALA A 184 -5.86 -15.51 4.82
CA ALA A 184 -5.11 -14.83 3.77
C ALA A 184 -3.92 -14.04 4.34
N LEU A 185 -4.08 -13.34 5.47
CA LEU A 185 -2.98 -12.65 6.13
C LEU A 185 -1.87 -13.62 6.58
N GLN A 186 -2.24 -14.77 7.17
CA GLN A 186 -1.27 -15.80 7.57
C GLN A 186 -0.58 -16.42 6.35
N LEU A 187 -1.32 -16.68 5.27
CA LEU A 187 -0.78 -17.17 4.01
C LEU A 187 0.24 -16.21 3.41
N LEU A 188 -0.04 -14.89 3.37
CA LEU A 188 0.92 -13.90 2.89
C LEU A 188 2.19 -13.86 3.76
N GLY A 189 2.04 -13.96 5.08
CA GLY A 189 3.18 -14.05 6.00
C GLY A 189 4.05 -15.28 5.73
N TRP A 190 3.42 -16.46 5.64
CA TRP A 190 4.12 -17.71 5.28
C TRP A 190 4.77 -17.63 3.90
N PHE A 191 4.07 -17.05 2.92
CA PHE A 191 4.56 -16.92 1.56
C PHE A 191 5.81 -16.03 1.51
N GLN A 192 5.82 -14.93 2.26
CA GLN A 192 6.98 -14.06 2.40
C GLN A 192 8.19 -14.80 2.99
N GLU A 193 8.00 -15.62 4.03
CA GLU A 193 9.07 -16.47 4.59
C GLU A 193 9.63 -17.45 3.56
N PHE A 194 8.81 -17.90 2.61
CA PHE A 194 9.21 -18.81 1.55
C PHE A 194 10.02 -18.10 0.46
N LEU A 195 9.61 -16.89 0.03
CA LEU A 195 10.33 -16.08 -0.98
C LEU A 195 11.77 -15.73 -0.57
N VAL A 196 12.01 -15.51 0.73
CA VAL A 196 13.35 -15.18 1.23
C VAL A 196 14.31 -16.37 1.14
N ARG A 197 13.81 -17.61 1.08
CA ARG A 197 14.65 -18.83 1.12
C ARG A 197 15.46 -19.06 -0.15
N HIS A 198 14.94 -18.68 -1.32
CA HIS A 198 15.61 -19.01 -2.58
C HIS A 198 15.23 -18.07 -3.73
N TYR A 199 16.21 -17.72 -4.55
CA TYR A 199 16.00 -16.81 -5.70
C TYR A 199 15.02 -17.37 -6.74
N LEU A 200 14.99 -18.69 -6.99
CA LEU A 200 14.03 -19.28 -7.94
C LEU A 200 12.58 -19.00 -7.52
N PHE A 201 12.29 -18.96 -6.21
CA PHE A 201 10.95 -18.63 -5.75
C PHE A 201 10.60 -17.17 -6.03
N ARG A 202 11.55 -16.25 -5.83
CA ARG A 202 11.37 -14.84 -6.21
C ARG A 202 11.22 -14.66 -7.71
N LYS A 203 11.99 -15.41 -8.51
CA LYS A 203 11.85 -15.46 -9.96
C LYS A 203 10.45 -15.92 -10.38
N THR A 204 9.98 -17.06 -9.87
CA THR A 204 8.62 -17.56 -10.16
C THR A 204 7.55 -16.58 -9.72
N PHE A 205 7.68 -15.99 -8.53
CA PHE A 205 6.76 -14.96 -8.04
C PHE A 205 6.73 -13.73 -8.96
N SER A 206 7.90 -13.21 -9.33
CA SER A 206 8.05 -12.08 -10.25
C SER A 206 7.40 -12.37 -11.60
N GLU A 207 7.64 -13.55 -12.17
CA GLU A 207 7.02 -13.99 -13.43
C GLU A 207 5.49 -14.08 -13.32
N LEU A 208 4.97 -14.54 -12.19
CA LEU A 208 3.53 -14.63 -11.95
C LEU A 208 2.87 -13.25 -11.85
N VAL A 209 3.41 -12.33 -11.04
CA VAL A 209 2.79 -11.01 -10.85
C VAL A 209 2.91 -10.12 -12.10
N GLN A 210 3.80 -10.44 -13.04
CA GLN A 210 3.89 -9.74 -14.32
C GLN A 210 2.80 -10.14 -15.33
N ARG A 211 2.11 -11.26 -15.12
CA ARG A 211 1.06 -11.76 -16.02
C ARG A 211 -0.17 -10.84 -15.95
N LYS A 212 -0.38 -10.04 -16.98
CA LYS A 212 -1.43 -8.99 -17.02
C LYS A 212 -2.87 -9.53 -16.94
N GLN A 213 -3.07 -10.79 -17.32
CA GLN A 213 -4.36 -11.47 -17.27
C GLN A 213 -4.77 -11.91 -15.85
N GLU A 214 -3.80 -12.00 -14.94
CA GLU A 214 -4.05 -12.47 -13.58
C GLU A 214 -4.66 -11.37 -12.72
N THR A 215 -5.59 -11.73 -11.84
CA THR A 215 -6.23 -10.81 -10.90
C THR A 215 -5.23 -10.24 -9.89
N PHE A 216 -4.15 -10.96 -9.63
CA PHE A 216 -3.07 -10.59 -8.72
C PHE A 216 -1.86 -9.97 -9.43
N CYS A 217 -2.01 -9.49 -10.66
CA CYS A 217 -0.91 -8.81 -11.34
C CYS A 217 -0.43 -7.59 -10.55
N ILE A 218 0.85 -7.21 -10.75
CA ILE A 218 1.50 -6.09 -10.06
C ILE A 218 0.74 -4.78 -10.22
N ARG A 219 0.03 -4.60 -11.35
CA ARG A 219 -0.89 -3.47 -11.55
C ARG A 219 -1.94 -3.42 -10.45
N HIS A 220 -2.65 -4.53 -10.30
CA HIS A 220 -3.72 -4.64 -9.33
C HIS A 220 -3.17 -4.45 -7.92
N ILE A 221 -2.07 -5.12 -7.55
CA ILE A 221 -1.50 -4.98 -6.19
C ILE A 221 -1.18 -3.52 -5.86
N LEU A 222 -0.62 -2.74 -6.79
CA LEU A 222 -0.28 -1.34 -6.56
C LEU A 222 -1.52 -0.42 -6.49
N GLU A 223 -2.46 -0.56 -7.43
CA GLU A 223 -3.69 0.26 -7.49
C GLU A 223 -4.68 -0.10 -6.36
N TYR A 224 -4.58 -1.33 -5.83
CA TYR A 224 -5.52 -1.84 -4.85
C TYR A 224 -5.11 -1.55 -3.39
N ASP A 225 -3.90 -1.06 -3.15
CA ASP A 225 -3.38 -0.76 -1.81
C ASP A 225 -4.35 0.08 -0.95
N VAL A 226 -4.95 1.12 -1.54
CA VAL A 226 -5.86 2.04 -0.86
C VAL A 226 -7.13 1.35 -0.31
N LYS A 227 -7.51 0.21 -0.89
CA LYS A 227 -8.71 -0.56 -0.51
C LYS A 227 -8.48 -1.52 0.65
N LEU A 228 -7.23 -1.65 1.10
CA LEU A 228 -6.82 -2.56 2.16
C LEU A 228 -6.72 -1.82 3.50
N TRP A 229 -6.88 -2.56 4.60
CA TRP A 229 -6.58 -2.05 5.94
C TRP A 229 -5.07 -2.21 6.27
N LYS A 230 -4.61 -1.49 7.29
CA LYS A 230 -3.19 -1.40 7.74
C LYS A 230 -2.40 -2.72 7.69
N THR A 231 -2.87 -3.79 8.34
CA THR A 231 -2.13 -5.08 8.32
C THR A 231 -2.11 -5.73 6.94
N ALA A 232 -3.21 -5.68 6.18
CA ALA A 232 -3.23 -6.23 4.83
C ALA A 232 -2.25 -5.51 3.89
N ARG A 233 -2.19 -4.17 3.95
CA ARG A 233 -1.17 -3.37 3.24
C ARG A 233 0.23 -3.81 3.62
N THR A 234 0.49 -3.89 4.92
CA THR A 234 1.81 -4.30 5.45
C THR A 234 2.23 -5.67 4.93
N CYS A 235 1.33 -6.65 4.87
CA CYS A 235 1.60 -7.98 4.33
C CYS A 235 1.97 -7.93 2.83
N TRP A 236 1.20 -7.19 2.02
CA TRP A 236 1.49 -7.01 0.60
C TRP A 236 2.80 -6.27 0.35
N HIS A 237 3.08 -5.20 1.09
CA HIS A 237 4.33 -4.45 0.98
C HIS A 237 5.53 -5.34 1.31
N ARG A 238 5.45 -6.13 2.39
CA ARG A 238 6.51 -7.10 2.75
C ARG A 238 6.72 -8.15 1.66
N LEU A 239 5.65 -8.61 1.02
CA LEU A 239 5.74 -9.56 -0.09
C LEU A 239 6.43 -8.93 -1.31
N LEU A 240 6.06 -7.69 -1.69
CA LEU A 240 6.72 -6.95 -2.77
C LEU A 240 8.19 -6.68 -2.46
N ILE A 241 8.51 -6.26 -1.23
CA ILE A 241 9.90 -6.05 -0.79
C ILE A 241 10.70 -7.34 -0.90
N SER A 242 10.18 -8.44 -0.37
CA SER A 242 10.89 -9.73 -0.35
C SER A 242 10.96 -10.40 -1.71
N GLY A 243 9.98 -10.17 -2.59
CA GLY A 243 9.85 -10.81 -3.89
C GLY A 243 10.44 -10.02 -5.06
N MET A 244 10.38 -8.68 -5.00
CA MET A 244 10.74 -7.82 -6.14
C MET A 244 11.99 -6.97 -5.90
N LEU A 245 12.32 -6.59 -4.66
CA LEU A 245 13.40 -5.62 -4.42
C LEU A 245 14.79 -6.24 -4.23
N MET A 246 14.89 -7.57 -4.19
CA MET A 246 16.17 -8.28 -3.97
C MET A 246 17.01 -8.36 -5.25
N GLU A 247 16.39 -8.76 -6.36
CA GLU A 247 17.06 -8.86 -7.66
C GLU A 247 16.87 -7.56 -8.48
N TYR A 248 17.94 -7.09 -9.11
CA TYR A 248 17.91 -5.88 -9.94
C TYR A 248 16.83 -5.92 -11.02
N ASP A 249 16.73 -7.01 -11.78
CA ASP A 249 15.75 -7.14 -12.88
C ASP A 249 14.31 -7.04 -12.36
N ASN A 250 14.01 -7.71 -11.25
CA ASN A 250 12.70 -7.63 -10.61
C ASN A 250 12.42 -6.21 -10.08
N LYS A 251 13.45 -5.57 -9.48
CA LYS A 251 13.35 -4.21 -8.94
C LYS A 251 13.05 -3.21 -10.05
N MET A 252 13.73 -3.32 -11.19
CA MET A 252 13.48 -2.50 -12.38
C MET A 252 12.05 -2.66 -12.88
N ILE A 253 11.55 -3.90 -12.97
CA ILE A 253 10.16 -4.18 -13.39
C ILE A 253 9.16 -3.52 -12.45
N LEU A 254 9.33 -3.68 -11.14
CA LEU A 254 8.48 -3.00 -10.15
C LEU A 254 8.59 -1.47 -10.26
N ALA A 255 9.78 -0.92 -10.49
CA ALA A 255 10.00 0.52 -10.64
C ALA A 255 9.29 1.10 -11.86
N GLN A 256 9.36 0.42 -13.00
CA GLN A 256 8.65 0.81 -14.22
C GLN A 256 7.13 0.75 -14.00
N GLU A 257 6.66 -0.34 -13.43
CA GLU A 257 5.25 -0.53 -13.13
C GLU A 257 4.74 0.47 -12.07
N PHE A 258 5.54 0.84 -11.08
CA PHE A 258 5.21 1.92 -10.13
C PHE A 258 5.16 3.28 -10.83
N SER A 259 6.18 3.62 -11.63
CA SER A 259 6.29 4.87 -12.41
C SER A 259 5.11 5.07 -13.36
N ARG A 260 4.62 4.00 -14.01
CA ARG A 260 3.49 4.08 -14.95
C ARG A 260 2.16 4.44 -14.28
N ARG A 261 1.97 4.09 -12.99
CA ARG A 261 0.73 4.38 -12.24
C ARG A 261 0.94 5.44 -11.16
N TYR A 262 2.08 6.15 -11.19
CA TYR A 262 2.47 7.10 -10.16
C TYR A 262 1.37 8.12 -9.84
N ALA A 263 0.72 8.67 -10.88
CA ALA A 263 -0.39 9.62 -10.70
C ALA A 263 -1.55 9.00 -9.90
N THR A 264 -2.01 7.82 -10.31
CA THR A 264 -3.13 7.11 -9.67
C THR A 264 -2.83 6.78 -8.21
N ILE A 265 -1.69 6.12 -7.93
CA ILE A 265 -1.34 5.69 -6.57
C ILE A 265 -1.15 6.88 -5.61
N VAL A 266 -0.64 8.00 -6.11
CA VAL A 266 -0.44 9.21 -5.31
C VAL A 266 -1.74 9.97 -5.11
N GLU A 267 -2.62 10.04 -6.11
CA GLU A 267 -3.94 10.64 -5.96
C GLU A 267 -4.81 9.87 -4.95
N ASP A 268 -4.75 8.53 -5.01
CA ASP A 268 -5.37 7.66 -4.03
C ASP A 268 -4.77 7.89 -2.64
N PHE A 269 -3.44 7.92 -2.50
CA PHE A 269 -2.77 8.24 -1.24
C PHE A 269 -3.16 9.62 -0.70
N ILE A 270 -3.22 10.66 -1.52
CA ILE A 270 -3.58 12.01 -1.05
C ILE A 270 -5.03 12.05 -0.53
N SER A 271 -5.91 11.23 -1.10
CA SER A 271 -7.32 11.13 -0.73
C SER A 271 -7.58 10.14 0.42
N ASP A 272 -6.58 9.33 0.78
CA ASP A 272 -6.61 8.33 1.83
C ASP A 272 -6.27 8.93 3.21
N ASP A 273 -6.70 8.25 4.28
CA ASP A 273 -6.48 8.67 5.67
C ASP A 273 -5.20 8.07 6.29
N HIS A 274 -4.72 6.94 5.78
CA HIS A 274 -3.55 6.24 6.32
C HIS A 274 -2.26 7.06 6.21
N ASP A 275 -1.33 6.87 7.16
CA ASP A 275 -0.01 7.48 7.09
C ASP A 275 0.81 7.01 5.88
N HIS A 276 1.71 7.87 5.41
CA HIS A 276 2.63 7.56 4.30
C HIS A 276 3.36 6.22 4.49
N ALA A 277 3.81 5.93 5.72
CA ALA A 277 4.54 4.69 6.04
C ALA A 277 3.73 3.40 5.82
N PHE A 278 2.40 3.48 5.74
CA PHE A 278 1.51 2.35 5.45
C PHE A 278 0.89 2.42 4.04
N SER A 279 1.33 3.38 3.22
CA SER A 279 0.92 3.48 1.81
C SER A 279 1.97 2.90 0.90
N ILE A 280 1.54 2.30 -0.21
CA ILE A 280 2.42 1.83 -1.28
C ILE A 280 3.34 2.94 -1.81
N VAL A 281 2.93 4.21 -1.72
CA VAL A 281 3.75 5.37 -2.11
C VAL A 281 5.08 5.39 -1.37
N SER A 282 5.15 4.89 -0.12
CA SER A 282 6.40 4.81 0.63
C SER A 282 7.49 3.94 -0.01
N LEU A 283 7.15 3.06 -0.94
CA LEU A 283 8.13 2.29 -1.70
C LEU A 283 8.92 3.14 -2.70
N SER A 284 8.47 4.37 -3.01
CA SER A 284 9.18 5.28 -3.92
C SER A 284 10.64 5.47 -3.51
N VAL A 285 10.93 5.59 -2.21
CA VAL A 285 12.29 5.74 -1.70
C VAL A 285 13.17 4.53 -2.01
N GLN A 286 12.61 3.32 -2.10
CA GLN A 286 13.36 2.10 -2.43
C GLN A 286 13.61 1.94 -3.93
N LEU A 287 12.87 2.68 -4.77
CA LEU A 287 12.93 2.58 -6.23
C LEU A 287 13.67 3.77 -6.85
N PHE A 288 13.36 4.98 -6.41
CA PHE A 288 13.85 6.24 -6.99
C PHE A 288 15.19 6.71 -6.42
N THR A 289 15.72 6.02 -5.42
CA THR A 289 17.06 6.30 -4.88
C THR A 289 18.16 5.47 -5.55
N VAL A 290 17.80 4.45 -6.34
CA VAL A 290 18.74 3.61 -7.08
C VAL A 290 19.15 4.34 -8.37
N PRO A 291 20.42 4.77 -8.53
CA PRO A 291 20.90 5.56 -9.67
C PRO A 291 20.46 5.04 -11.05
N SER A 292 20.75 3.78 -11.38
CA SER A 292 20.44 3.24 -12.71
C SER A 292 18.94 3.14 -12.98
N ILE A 293 18.15 2.77 -11.98
CA ILE A 293 16.69 2.77 -12.09
C ILE A 293 16.19 4.20 -12.28
N ALA A 294 16.62 5.16 -11.45
CA ALA A 294 16.21 6.55 -11.57
C ALA A 294 16.51 7.13 -12.96
N HIS A 295 17.72 6.91 -13.47
CA HIS A 295 18.12 7.36 -14.81
C HIS A 295 17.32 6.65 -15.90
N HIS A 296 17.09 5.33 -15.79
CA HIS A 296 16.26 4.58 -16.72
C HIS A 296 14.82 5.11 -16.75
N LEU A 297 14.23 5.37 -15.59
CA LEU A 297 12.87 5.92 -15.48
C LEU A 297 12.76 7.32 -16.07
N ILE A 298 13.79 8.17 -15.92
CA ILE A 298 13.82 9.50 -16.55
C ILE A 298 13.94 9.36 -18.06
N ALA A 299 14.86 8.51 -18.54
CA ALA A 299 15.16 8.35 -19.96
C ALA A 299 14.03 7.69 -20.76
N HIS A 300 13.34 6.70 -20.18
CA HIS A 300 12.44 5.82 -20.92
C HIS A 300 11.00 5.80 -20.41
N GLU A 301 10.76 6.17 -19.14
CA GLU A 301 9.41 6.16 -18.57
C GLU A 301 8.84 7.57 -18.33
N GLY A 302 9.61 8.63 -18.59
CA GLY A 302 9.16 10.03 -18.44
C GLY A 302 8.78 10.41 -17.01
N ILE A 303 9.36 9.75 -16.00
CA ILE A 303 8.91 9.89 -14.61
C ILE A 303 9.01 11.34 -14.09
N PHE A 304 10.03 12.10 -14.52
CA PHE A 304 10.21 13.50 -14.08
C PHE A 304 9.04 14.40 -14.51
N ASP A 305 8.59 14.30 -15.76
CA ASP A 305 7.40 15.02 -16.23
C ASP A 305 6.13 14.53 -15.50
N LYS A 306 5.97 13.20 -15.35
CA LYS A 306 4.82 12.61 -14.62
C LYS A 306 4.70 13.11 -13.18
N LEU A 307 5.79 13.12 -12.42
CA LEU A 307 5.84 13.62 -11.05
C LEU A 307 5.36 15.08 -10.97
N LEU A 308 5.89 15.94 -11.83
CA LEU A 308 5.55 17.36 -11.85
C LEU A 308 4.14 17.63 -12.36
N HIS A 309 3.68 16.89 -13.37
CA HIS A 309 2.30 16.96 -13.85
C HIS A 309 1.32 16.54 -12.76
N THR A 310 1.62 15.45 -12.06
CA THR A 310 0.82 14.97 -10.91
C THR A 310 0.79 16.05 -9.83
N PHE A 311 1.95 16.59 -9.43
CA PHE A 311 2.03 17.67 -8.44
C PHE A 311 1.21 18.89 -8.86
N TYR A 312 1.30 19.29 -10.13
CA TYR A 312 0.54 20.40 -10.67
C TYR A 312 -0.98 20.15 -10.55
N HIS A 313 -1.45 19.01 -11.04
CA HIS A 313 -2.87 18.64 -11.02
C HIS A 313 -3.42 18.60 -9.57
N VAL A 314 -2.71 17.91 -8.67
CA VAL A 314 -3.21 17.69 -7.31
C VAL A 314 -3.03 18.92 -6.42
N ALA A 315 -1.89 19.60 -6.46
CA ALA A 315 -1.52 20.62 -5.48
C ALA A 315 -1.66 22.06 -5.97
N ILE A 316 -1.77 22.30 -7.27
CA ILE A 316 -1.79 23.65 -7.85
C ILE A 316 -3.11 23.94 -8.56
N GLU A 317 -3.49 23.14 -9.56
CA GLU A 317 -4.61 23.41 -10.46
C GLU A 317 -5.93 23.62 -9.70
N LYS A 318 -6.19 22.78 -8.69
CA LYS A 318 -7.37 22.85 -7.81
C LYS A 318 -7.48 24.16 -7.01
N PHE A 319 -6.38 24.91 -6.87
CA PHE A 319 -6.30 26.15 -6.11
C PHE A 319 -6.18 27.39 -6.99
N ILE A 320 -6.17 27.25 -8.32
CA ILE A 320 -6.18 28.40 -9.24
C ILE A 320 -7.61 28.97 -9.29
N ARG A 321 -7.76 30.26 -8.95
CA ARG A 321 -8.97 31.05 -9.22
C ARG A 321 -8.57 32.33 -9.91
N ASN A 322 -9.24 32.69 -11.00
CA ASN A 322 -8.95 33.93 -11.75
C ASN A 322 -7.47 34.12 -12.15
N LYS A 323 -6.78 33.03 -12.51
CA LYS A 323 -5.33 32.99 -12.85
C LYS A 323 -4.38 33.32 -11.69
N THR A 324 -4.89 33.40 -10.46
CA THR A 324 -4.10 33.56 -9.24
C THR A 324 -4.27 32.34 -8.35
N LEU A 325 -3.23 31.99 -7.60
CA LEU A 325 -3.18 30.79 -6.78
C LEU A 325 -3.72 31.11 -5.38
N HIS A 326 -4.89 30.58 -5.04
CA HIS A 326 -5.59 30.85 -3.80
C HIS A 326 -5.57 29.61 -2.89
N PHE A 327 -4.68 29.63 -1.90
CA PHE A 327 -4.75 28.67 -0.81
C PHE A 327 -5.79 29.12 0.21
N SER A 328 -6.80 28.30 0.44
CA SER A 328 -7.65 28.47 1.61
C SER A 328 -6.79 28.22 2.86
N LYS A 329 -6.88 29.08 3.88
CA LYS A 329 -6.22 28.86 5.18
C LYS A 329 -6.92 27.79 6.02
N ASN A 330 -7.71 26.90 5.40
CA ASN A 330 -8.33 25.79 6.09
C ASN A 330 -7.28 24.67 6.30
N ILE A 331 -7.39 23.98 7.44
CA ILE A 331 -6.45 22.95 7.86
C ILE A 331 -6.56 21.70 6.98
N ALA A 332 -7.75 21.41 6.43
CA ALA A 332 -7.93 20.34 5.44
C ALA A 332 -7.08 20.57 4.17
N SER A 333 -7.01 21.81 3.66
CA SER A 333 -6.14 22.16 2.53
C SER A 333 -4.65 22.08 2.90
N LEU A 334 -4.28 22.39 4.14
CA LEU A 334 -2.89 22.24 4.61
C LEU A 334 -2.47 20.77 4.68
N THR A 335 -3.33 19.87 5.15
CA THR A 335 -2.99 18.44 5.23
C THR A 335 -2.97 17.78 3.86
N PHE A 336 -3.91 18.11 2.99
CA PHE A 336 -3.87 17.71 1.59
C PHE A 336 -2.54 18.13 0.93
N PHE A 337 -2.10 19.37 1.15
CA PHE A 337 -0.82 19.86 0.63
C PHE A 337 0.38 19.14 1.26
N LYS A 338 0.35 18.83 2.56
CA LYS A 338 1.37 18.01 3.23
C LYS A 338 1.50 16.63 2.59
N ARG A 339 0.39 15.99 2.21
CA ARG A 339 0.43 14.69 1.50
C ARG A 339 0.96 14.86 0.08
N ALA A 340 0.55 15.90 -0.63
CA ALA A 340 1.08 16.20 -1.97
C ALA A 340 2.60 16.51 -1.96
N ASN A 341 3.15 17.01 -0.85
CA ASN A 341 4.59 17.26 -0.72
C ASN A 341 5.46 15.99 -0.84
N TYR A 342 4.90 14.80 -0.64
CA TYR A 342 5.65 13.55 -0.88
C TYR A 342 6.12 13.42 -2.34
N ILE A 343 5.39 14.02 -3.28
CA ILE A 343 5.80 14.11 -4.68
C ILE A 343 7.12 14.89 -4.84
N LEU A 344 7.34 15.91 -4.01
CA LEU A 344 8.57 16.70 -4.04
C LEU A 344 9.74 15.96 -3.38
N TYR A 345 9.49 15.10 -2.39
CA TYR A 345 10.50 14.20 -1.85
C TYR A 345 10.93 13.16 -2.90
N ASP A 346 9.97 12.59 -3.63
CA ASP A 346 10.24 11.66 -4.72
C ASP A 346 11.01 12.32 -5.86
N LEU A 347 10.65 13.55 -6.20
CA LEU A 347 11.40 14.36 -7.15
C LEU A 347 12.85 14.60 -6.68
N ARG A 348 13.03 14.89 -5.39
CA ARG A 348 14.37 15.06 -4.81
C ARG A 348 15.18 13.77 -4.92
N TYR A 349 14.61 12.59 -4.70
CA TYR A 349 15.32 11.32 -4.84
C TYR A 349 15.88 11.17 -6.27
N LEU A 350 15.04 11.36 -7.29
CA LEU A 350 15.46 11.25 -8.68
C LEU A 350 16.53 12.27 -9.08
N LEU A 351 16.35 13.54 -8.69
CA LEU A 351 17.22 14.64 -9.16
C LEU A 351 18.52 14.77 -8.37
N SER A 352 18.64 14.12 -7.20
CA SER A 352 19.88 14.13 -6.42
C SER A 352 20.96 13.20 -7.01
N LEU A 353 20.60 12.35 -7.98
CA LEU A 353 21.45 11.31 -8.55
C LEU A 353 22.09 11.81 -9.84
N LYS A 354 23.37 12.19 -9.77
CA LYS A 354 24.14 12.63 -10.93
C LYS A 354 24.47 11.44 -11.85
N PRO A 355 24.13 11.49 -13.16
CA PRO A 355 24.56 10.46 -14.10
C PRO A 355 26.05 10.60 -14.43
N ASP A 356 26.75 9.47 -14.52
CA ASP A 356 28.14 9.42 -15.00
C ASP A 356 28.21 9.67 -16.51
N VAL A 357 27.24 9.14 -17.26
CA VAL A 357 27.10 9.32 -18.71
C VAL A 357 25.73 9.89 -19.02
N LEU A 358 25.71 11.04 -19.70
CA LEU A 358 24.47 11.67 -20.15
C LEU A 358 24.13 11.21 -21.58
N SER A 359 23.34 10.14 -21.70
CA SER A 359 22.81 9.67 -22.97
C SER A 359 21.81 10.66 -23.58
N ASN A 360 21.54 10.53 -24.89
CA ASN A 360 20.53 11.36 -25.56
C ASN A 360 19.13 11.14 -24.98
N ASP A 361 18.76 9.89 -24.67
CA ASP A 361 17.46 9.57 -24.09
C ASP A 361 17.30 10.19 -22.69
N LEU A 362 18.33 10.06 -21.84
CA LEU A 362 18.34 10.67 -20.52
C LEU A 362 18.26 12.20 -20.60
N ARG A 363 19.00 12.80 -21.54
CA ARG A 363 18.94 14.25 -21.79
C ARG A 363 17.54 14.68 -22.21
N ASN A 364 16.91 13.96 -23.14
CA ASN A 364 15.58 14.28 -23.64
C ASN A 364 14.53 14.19 -22.52
N GLY A 365 14.50 13.08 -21.78
CA GLY A 365 13.58 12.90 -20.65
C GLY A 365 13.80 13.93 -19.54
N PHE A 366 15.04 14.31 -19.27
CA PHE A 366 15.36 15.39 -18.33
C PHE A 366 14.82 16.75 -18.81
N LEU A 367 15.02 17.09 -20.09
CA LEU A 367 14.53 18.34 -20.67
C LEU A 367 13.00 18.41 -20.67
N GLU A 368 12.30 17.30 -20.88
CA GLU A 368 10.83 17.23 -20.76
C GLU A 368 10.36 17.57 -19.35
N GLY A 369 10.96 16.95 -18.33
CA GLY A 369 10.65 17.29 -16.94
C GLY A 369 11.03 18.73 -16.57
N CYS A 370 12.12 19.29 -17.11
CA CYS A 370 12.42 20.71 -16.94
C CYS A 370 11.33 21.62 -17.52
N ARG A 371 10.73 21.27 -18.67
CA ARG A 371 9.59 22.03 -19.21
C ARG A 371 8.41 21.99 -18.25
N ALA A 372 8.11 20.83 -17.65
CA ALA A 372 7.08 20.70 -16.63
C ALA A 372 7.37 21.57 -15.40
N LEU A 373 8.64 21.62 -14.98
CA LEU A 373 9.05 22.41 -13.82
C LEU A 373 8.84 23.89 -14.08
N MET A 374 9.21 24.36 -15.27
CA MET A 374 8.98 25.75 -15.67
C MET A 374 7.49 26.10 -15.71
N ARG A 375 6.60 25.18 -16.13
CA ARG A 375 5.14 25.40 -16.06
C ARG A 375 4.67 25.61 -14.61
N VAL A 376 5.13 24.76 -13.69
CA VAL A 376 4.83 24.87 -12.26
C VAL A 376 5.33 26.21 -11.69
N LEU A 377 6.60 26.55 -11.94
CA LEU A 377 7.21 27.78 -11.44
C LEU A 377 6.55 29.05 -11.99
N ASN A 378 6.16 29.08 -13.27
CA ASN A 378 5.47 30.22 -13.87
C ASN A 378 4.12 30.50 -13.19
N VAL A 379 3.39 29.45 -12.83
CA VAL A 379 2.11 29.57 -12.13
C VAL A 379 2.32 30.03 -10.68
N MET A 380 3.40 29.60 -10.03
CA MET A 380 3.78 30.10 -8.70
C MET A 380 4.31 31.54 -8.71
N GLN A 381 4.90 32.02 -9.80
CA GLN A 381 5.37 33.41 -9.92
C GLN A 381 4.23 34.42 -10.12
N ALA A 382 3.10 34.02 -10.71
CA ALA A 382 1.89 34.85 -10.81
C ALA A 382 1.28 35.19 -9.43
N TRP A 383 1.87 34.72 -8.33
CA TRP A 383 1.50 34.96 -6.95
C TRP A 383 1.98 36.33 -6.40
N SER A 384 2.91 37.00 -7.08
CA SER A 384 3.56 38.23 -6.60
C SER A 384 3.08 39.53 -7.27
N ARG A 385 1.94 39.53 -7.97
CA ARG A 385 1.33 40.74 -8.55
C ARG A 385 -0.05 41.02 -8.00
#